data_AF-A0A3B9IYN8-F1
#
_entry.id   AF-A0A3B9IYN8-F1
#
_cell.length_a   1.000
_cell.length_b   1.000
_cell.length_c   1.000
_cell.angle_alpha   90.00
_cell.angle_beta   90.00
_cell.angle_gamma   90.00
#
_symmetry.space_group_name_H-M   'P 1'
#
loop_
_entity.id
_entity.type
_entity.pdbx_description
1 polymer ?
#
loop_
_entity_poly.entity_id
_entity_poly.type
_entity_poly.pdbx_seq_one_letter_code
_entity_poly.pdbx_strand_id
1 'polypeptide(L)'
;DLQIKYKGYIEKQLEQIERMRNLESTKLPANTDYNEVYGLRLEAAEKLNKVQPVSLGQASRISGVSPADISMLVVWLQKNKG
;
A
#
# COMPACT_ATOMS: atom_id res chain seq x y z
N ASP A 1 -24.64 18.60 -21.50
CA ASP A 1 -24.82 17.31 -20.78
C ASP A 1 -23.61 16.35 -20.72
N LEU A 2 -22.49 16.57 -21.44
CA LEU A 2 -21.30 15.71 -21.31
C LEU A 2 -20.49 15.99 -20.03
N GLN A 3 -20.19 17.26 -19.74
CA GLN A 3 -19.23 17.62 -18.68
C GLN A 3 -19.64 17.17 -17.27
N ILE A 4 -20.94 17.17 -16.96
CA ILE A 4 -21.45 16.76 -15.63
C ILE A 4 -21.22 15.25 -15.39
N LYS A 5 -21.38 14.41 -16.43
CA LYS A 5 -21.15 12.97 -16.30
C LYS A 5 -19.68 12.62 -16.12
N TYR A 6 -18.76 13.30 -16.81
CA TYR A 6 -17.33 13.03 -16.72
C TYR A 6 -16.66 13.60 -15.46
N LYS A 7 -17.20 14.68 -14.90
CA LYS A 7 -16.65 15.32 -13.69
C LYS A 7 -16.43 14.30 -12.55
N GLY A 8 -17.42 13.45 -12.28
CA GLY A 8 -17.30 12.44 -11.23
C GLY A 8 -16.26 11.33 -11.53
N TYR A 9 -16.02 11.00 -12.80
CA TYR A 9 -14.96 10.05 -13.17
C TYR A 9 -13.57 10.67 -13.03
N ILE A 10 -13.43 11.94 -13.42
CA ILE A 10 -12.18 12.70 -13.28
C ILE A 10 -11.82 12.85 -11.81
N GLU A 11 -12.79 13.22 -10.95
CA GLU A 11 -12.58 13.33 -9.50
C GLU A 11 -12.09 12.00 -8.91
N LYS A 12 -12.73 10.88 -9.24
CA LYS A 12 -12.29 9.54 -8.80
C LYS A 12 -10.88 9.18 -9.27
N GLN A 13 -10.52 9.52 -10.51
CA GLN A 13 -9.17 9.27 -11.03
C GLN A 13 -8.13 10.11 -10.30
N LEU A 14 -8.44 11.37 -10.02
CA LEU A 14 -7.56 12.24 -9.24
C LEU A 14 -7.36 11.71 -7.82
N GLU A 15 -8.43 11.27 -7.15
CA GLU A 15 -8.33 10.61 -5.83
C GLU A 15 -7.44 9.36 -5.86
N GLN A 16 -7.57 8.54 -6.92
CA GLN A 16 -6.73 7.36 -7.11
C GLN A 16 -5.26 7.72 -7.33
N ILE A 17 -4.98 8.77 -8.12
CA ILE A 17 -3.63 9.29 -8.36
C ILE A 17 -3.01 9.77 -7.04
N GLU A 18 -3.73 10.55 -6.23
CA GLU A 18 -3.24 11.03 -4.95
C GLU A 18 -2.97 9.87 -3.97
N ARG A 19 -3.87 8.88 -3.93
CA ARG A 19 -3.65 7.67 -3.12
C ARG A 19 -2.39 6.93 -3.55
N MET A 20 -2.17 6.74 -4.85
CA MET A 20 -0.95 6.09 -5.35
C MET A 20 0.30 6.89 -5.00
N ARG A 21 0.25 8.22 -5.14
CA ARG A 21 1.36 9.11 -4.77
C ARG A 21 1.72 8.97 -3.27
N ASN A 22 0.70 8.89 -2.41
CA ASN A 22 0.90 8.68 -0.98
C ASN A 22 1.54 7.33 -0.65
N LEU A 23 1.17 6.27 -1.38
CA LEU A 23 1.80 4.95 -1.20
C LEU A 23 3.27 4.98 -1.63
N GLU A 24 3.60 5.63 -2.75
CA GLU A 24 4.99 5.75 -3.22
C GLU A 24 5.89 6.50 -2.24
N SER A 25 5.36 7.57 -1.63
CA SER A 25 6.13 8.38 -0.68
C SER A 25 6.22 7.75 0.71
N THR A 26 5.32 6.84 1.07
CA THR A 26 5.34 6.17 2.38
C THR A 26 6.43 5.11 2.44
N LYS A 27 7.51 5.42 3.18
CA LYS A 27 8.65 4.53 3.37
C LYS A 27 8.35 3.39 4.34
N LEU A 28 8.91 2.22 4.02
CA LEU A 28 8.96 1.07 4.92
C LEU A 28 10.33 1.03 5.60
N PRO A 29 10.41 0.65 6.89
CA PRO A 29 11.69 0.48 7.59
C PRO A 29 12.54 -0.60 6.90
N ALA A 30 13.85 -0.34 6.81
CA ALA A 30 14.78 -1.33 6.31
C ALA A 30 14.85 -2.54 7.25
N ASN A 31 15.10 -3.73 6.70
CA ASN A 31 15.24 -4.99 7.45
C ASN A 31 14.01 -5.32 8.30
N THR A 32 12.82 -4.94 7.85
CA THR A 32 11.56 -5.35 8.50
C THR A 32 11.38 -6.85 8.32
N ASP A 33 11.12 -7.58 9.41
CA ASP A 33 10.54 -8.92 9.32
C ASP A 33 9.02 -8.80 9.22
N TYR A 34 8.50 -9.02 8.00
CA TYR A 34 7.08 -8.94 7.73
C TYR A 34 6.26 -10.06 8.37
N ASN A 35 6.89 -11.11 8.91
CA ASN A 35 6.19 -12.14 9.69
C ASN A 35 5.67 -11.61 11.03
N GLU A 36 6.27 -10.53 11.55
CA GLU A 36 5.85 -9.90 12.80
C GLU A 36 4.66 -8.94 12.62
N VAL A 37 4.23 -8.71 11.38
CA VAL A 37 3.09 -7.83 11.08
C VAL A 37 1.78 -8.57 11.33
N TYR A 38 1.16 -8.28 12.48
CA TYR A 38 -0.13 -8.87 12.83
C TYR A 38 -1.20 -8.66 11.74
N GLY A 39 -1.85 -9.74 11.34
CA GLY A 39 -2.95 -9.77 10.36
C GLY A 39 -2.50 -9.69 8.89
N LEU A 40 -1.19 -9.60 8.62
CA LEU A 40 -0.66 -9.80 7.27
C LEU A 40 -0.74 -11.28 6.89
N ARG A 41 -1.14 -11.57 5.65
CA ARG A 41 -1.21 -12.97 5.18
C ARG A 41 0.21 -13.55 5.07
N LEU A 42 0.35 -14.84 5.38
CA LEU A 42 1.64 -15.53 5.30
C LEU A 42 2.29 -15.39 3.92
N GLU A 43 1.53 -15.62 2.83
CA GLU A 43 2.04 -15.46 1.47
C GLU A 43 2.55 -14.03 1.19
N ALA A 44 1.83 -13.02 1.68
CA ALA A 44 2.25 -11.63 1.53
C ALA A 44 3.52 -11.35 2.34
N ALA A 45 3.58 -11.82 3.59
CA ALA A 45 4.76 -11.70 4.46
C ALA A 45 6.00 -12.36 3.83
N GLU A 46 5.89 -13.59 3.33
CA GLU A 46 6.97 -14.30 2.64
C GLU A 46 7.50 -13.51 1.44
N LYS A 47 6.60 -12.99 0.61
CA LYS A 47 6.95 -12.22 -0.59
C LYS A 47 7.58 -10.88 -0.24
N LEU A 48 7.05 -10.17 0.75
CA LEU A 48 7.58 -8.91 1.24
C LEU A 48 8.95 -9.11 1.88
N ASN A 49 9.14 -10.18 2.66
CA ASN A 49 10.43 -10.55 3.24
C ASN A 49 11.48 -10.88 2.17
N LYS A 50 11.06 -11.52 1.06
CA LYS A 50 11.95 -11.81 -0.07
C LYS A 50 12.34 -10.56 -0.86
N VAL A 51 11.40 -9.64 -1.09
CA VAL A 51 11.61 -8.46 -1.95
C VAL A 51 12.22 -7.29 -1.18
N GLN A 52 11.94 -7.18 0.12
CA GLN A 52 12.34 -6.05 0.98
C GLN A 52 12.00 -4.68 0.35
N PRO A 53 10.70 -4.38 0.14
CA PRO A 53 10.31 -3.13 -0.52
C PRO A 53 10.65 -1.90 0.33
N VAL A 54 11.03 -0.81 -0.33
CA VAL A 54 11.40 0.46 0.31
C VAL A 54 10.21 1.40 0.53
N SER A 55 9.05 1.10 -0.07
CA SER A 55 7.81 1.88 0.07
C SER A 55 6.57 1.01 -0.01
N LEU A 56 5.44 1.51 0.52
CA LEU A 56 4.13 0.87 0.34
C LEU A 56 3.73 0.79 -1.13
N GLY A 57 4.11 1.78 -1.94
CA GLY A 57 3.91 1.79 -3.39
C GLY A 57 4.59 0.58 -4.04
N GLN A 58 5.86 0.35 -3.74
CA GLN A 58 6.57 -0.82 -4.23
C GLN A 58 5.95 -2.13 -3.73
N ALA A 59 5.60 -2.21 -2.44
CA ALA A 59 4.95 -3.38 -1.86
C ALA A 59 3.64 -3.73 -2.60
N SER A 60 2.83 -2.72 -2.97
CA SER A 60 1.55 -2.92 -3.65
C SER A 60 1.65 -3.50 -5.06
N ARG A 61 2.84 -3.45 -5.68
CA ARG A 61 3.10 -4.03 -7.01
C ARG A 61 3.60 -5.47 -6.94
N ILE A 62 3.89 -6.00 -5.76
CA ILE A 62 4.37 -7.36 -5.61
C ILE A 62 3.21 -8.32 -5.85
N SER A 63 3.38 -9.24 -6.79
CA SER A 63 2.36 -10.24 -7.12
C SER A 63 2.00 -11.08 -5.90
N GLY A 64 0.72 -11.11 -5.52
CA GLY A 64 0.21 -11.80 -4.33
C GLY A 64 0.25 -10.97 -3.04
N VAL A 65 0.64 -9.69 -3.11
CA VAL A 65 0.32 -8.70 -2.08
C VAL A 65 -0.99 -8.01 -2.47
N SER A 66 -2.02 -8.18 -1.65
CA SER A 66 -3.35 -7.65 -1.93
C SER A 66 -3.54 -6.23 -1.36
N PRO A 67 -4.57 -5.47 -1.79
CA PRO A 67 -4.92 -4.20 -1.16
C PRO A 67 -5.21 -4.29 0.34
N ALA A 68 -5.68 -5.45 0.83
CA ALA A 68 -5.90 -5.69 2.25
C ALA A 68 -4.56 -5.78 3.00
N ASP A 69 -3.56 -6.46 2.42
CA ASP A 69 -2.21 -6.56 2.99
C ASP A 69 -1.55 -5.17 3.10
N ILE A 70 -1.72 -4.32 2.08
CA ILE A 70 -1.25 -2.92 2.15
C ILE A 70 -1.95 -2.14 3.27
N SER A 71 -3.24 -2.37 3.48
CA SER A 71 -3.98 -1.76 4.59
C SER A 71 -3.40 -2.19 5.95
N MET A 72 -2.99 -3.47 6.08
CA MET A 72 -2.33 -3.97 7.29
C MET A 72 -0.97 -3.31 7.52
N LEU A 73 -0.17 -3.12 6.47
CA LEU A 73 1.10 -2.40 6.58
C LEU A 73 0.90 -0.92 7.00
N VAL A 74 -0.15 -0.25 6.52
CA VAL A 74 -0.48 1.12 6.95
C VAL A 74 -0.78 1.17 8.44
N VAL A 75 -1.62 0.25 8.95
CA VAL A 75 -1.97 0.18 10.38
C VAL A 75 -0.73 -0.15 11.22
N TRP A 76 0.11 -1.08 10.77
CA TRP A 76 1.36 -1.45 11.43
C TRP A 76 2.33 -0.25 11.52
N LEU A 77 2.52 0.49 10.42
CA LEU A 77 3.34 1.71 10.42
C LEU A 77 2.80 2.79 11.37
N GLN A 78 1.48 2.92 11.48
CA GLN A 78 0.87 3.87 12.43
C GLN A 78 1.12 3.47 13.88
N LYS A 79 1.07 2.16 14.19
CA LYS A 79 1.36 1.65 15.55
C LYS A 79 2.82 1.83 15.96
N ASN A 80 3.77 1.65 15.05
CA ASN A 80 5.21 1.77 15.36
C ASN A 80 5.73 3.21 15.41
N LYS A 81 4.92 4.20 15.00
CA LYS A 81 5.26 5.63 15.09
C LYS A 81 4.86 6.26 16.42
N GLY A 82 4.03 5.59 17.21
CA GLY A 82 3.68 5.98 18.58
C GLY A 82 4.53 5.22 19.59
#